data_AF-A0A351C241-F1
#
_entry.id   AF-A0A351C241-F1
#
_cell.length_a   1.000
_cell.length_b   1.000
_cell.length_c   1.000
_cell.angle_alpha   90.00
_cell.angle_beta   90.00
_cell.angle_gamma   90.00
#
_symmetry.space_group_name_H-M   'P 1'
#
loop_
_entity.id
_entity.type
_entity.pdbx_description
1 polymer ?
#
loop_
_entity_poly.entity_id
_entity_poly.type
_entity_poly.pdbx_seq_one_letter_code
_entity_poly.pdbx_strand_id
1 'polypeptide(L)' 'MLQLDSSPLRFGIYVGDPNKDGVVDVSDAGMVDNDASNFVGGYVLTDLNGDFVVDVSDAVFTDNNASNFVAKITP' A
#
# COMPACT_ATOMS: atom_id res chain seq x y z
N MET A 1 3.77 12.94 -1.68
CA MET A 1 4.46 13.08 -0.38
C MET A 1 3.68 14.11 0.45
N LEU A 2 3.29 13.75 1.67
CA LEU A 2 2.49 14.57 2.58
C LEU A 2 3.33 14.90 3.83
N GLN A 3 3.16 16.09 4.41
CA GLN A 3 3.74 16.42 5.72
C GLN A 3 2.97 15.68 6.83
N LEU A 4 3.67 14.92 7.66
CA LEU A 4 3.10 14.15 8.76
C LEU A 4 3.27 14.85 10.12
N ASP A 5 4.39 15.55 10.30
CA ASP A 5 4.70 16.29 11.53
C ASP A 5 5.46 17.58 11.18
N SER A 6 5.28 18.60 12.00
CA SER A 6 5.97 19.88 11.93
C SER A 6 7.20 19.95 12.84
N SER A 7 7.33 19.08 13.86
CA SER A 7 8.45 19.09 14.80
C SER A 7 8.69 17.73 15.48
N PRO A 8 9.64 16.91 14.99
CA PRO A 8 10.54 17.20 13.87
C PRO A 8 9.78 17.20 12.54
N LEU A 9 10.26 18.00 11.58
CA LEU A 9 9.68 18.02 10.23
C LEU A 9 9.78 16.63 9.60
N ARG A 10 8.63 15.99 9.35
CA ARG A 10 8.54 14.66 8.75
C ARG A 10 7.57 14.65 7.59
N PHE A 11 7.96 13.93 6.55
CA PHE A 11 7.13 13.68 5.38
C PHE A 11 6.99 12.18 5.17
N GLY A 12 5.86 11.79 4.57
CA GLY A 12 5.56 10.40 4.23
C GLY A 12 4.88 10.28 2.88
N ILE A 13 4.78 9.04 2.42
CA ILE A 13 4.01 8.65 1.23
C ILE A 13 3.12 7.50 1.69
N TYR A 14 1.86 7.50 1.26
CA TYR A 14 0.98 6.36 1.49
C TYR A 14 1.38 5.21 0.56
N VAL A 15 1.34 4.00 1.09
CA VAL A 15 1.51 2.73 0.36
C VAL A 15 0.14 2.10 0.08
N GLY A 16 0.09 1.02 -0.69
CA GLY A 16 -1.15 0.29 -0.96
C GLY A 16 -1.78 0.54 -2.32
N ASP A 17 -1.07 1.14 -3.27
CA ASP A 17 -1.48 1.26 -4.69
C ASP A 17 -0.50 0.47 -5.59
N PRO A 18 -0.47 -0.89 -5.51
CA PRO A 18 0.36 -1.75 -6.36
C PRO A 18 -0.03 -1.66 -7.84
N ASN A 19 -1.30 -1.39 -8.15
CA ASN A 19 -1.79 -1.33 -9.53
C ASN A 19 -1.42 0.01 -10.23
N LYS A 20 -1.08 1.05 -9.44
CA LYS A 20 -0.64 2.39 -9.81
C LYS A 20 -1.68 3.23 -10.55
N ASP A 21 -2.96 3.01 -10.25
CA ASP A 21 -4.05 3.79 -10.83
C ASP A 21 -4.29 5.13 -10.09
N GLY A 22 -3.63 5.32 -8.95
CA GLY A 22 -3.68 6.55 -8.16
C GLY A 22 -4.78 6.57 -7.11
N VAL A 23 -5.47 5.45 -6.86
CA VAL A 23 -6.43 5.29 -5.77
C VAL A 23 -6.06 4.02 -5.02
N VAL A 24 -6.10 4.05 -3.68
CA VAL A 24 -6.01 2.80 -2.91
C VAL A 24 -7.43 2.25 -2.73
N ASP A 25 -7.73 1.12 -3.35
CA ASP A 25 -9.06 0.51 -3.28
C ASP A 25 -9.06 -1.03 -3.21
N VAL A 26 -10.24 -1.63 -3.39
CA VAL A 26 -10.44 -3.09 -3.29
C VAL A 26 -9.69 -3.87 -4.37
N SER A 27 -9.37 -3.25 -5.50
CA SER A 27 -8.60 -3.88 -6.56
C SER A 27 -7.15 -4.09 -6.15
N ASP A 28 -6.59 -3.16 -5.38
CA ASP A 28 -5.25 -3.27 -4.79
C ASP A 28 -5.19 -4.37 -3.73
N ALA A 29 -6.16 -4.38 -2.81
CA ALA A 29 -6.29 -5.44 -1.80
C ALA A 29 -6.41 -6.82 -2.47
N GLY A 30 -7.19 -6.90 -3.56
CA GLY A 30 -7.31 -8.13 -4.35
C GLY A 30 -5.99 -8.59 -4.98
N MET A 31 -5.08 -7.69 -5.36
CA MET A 31 -3.74 -8.08 -5.83
C MET A 31 -2.92 -8.71 -4.70
N VAL A 32 -2.93 -8.08 -3.52
CA VAL A 32 -2.21 -8.59 -2.34
C VAL A 32 -2.76 -9.95 -1.92
N ASP A 33 -4.09 -10.09 -1.81
CA ASP A 33 -4.75 -11.35 -1.44
C ASP A 33 -4.43 -12.49 -2.42
N ASN A 34 -4.43 -12.21 -3.72
CA ASN A 34 -4.09 -13.19 -4.74
C ASN A 34 -2.62 -13.64 -4.61
N ASP A 35 -1.69 -12.71 -4.43
CA ASP A 35 -0.26 -13.04 -4.29
C ASP A 35 0.03 -13.77 -2.97
N ALA A 36 -0.62 -13.37 -1.88
CA ALA A 36 -0.56 -14.07 -0.60
C ALA A 36 -1.08 -15.50 -0.71
N SER A 37 -2.22 -15.71 -1.40
CA SER A 37 -2.78 -17.06 -1.63
C SER A 37 -1.88 -17.97 -2.46
N ASN A 38 -1.02 -17.39 -3.29
CA ASN A 38 -0.04 -18.08 -4.12
C ASN A 38 1.34 -18.19 -3.47
N PHE A 39 1.50 -17.74 -2.21
CA PHE A 39 2.78 -17.72 -1.48
C PHE A 39 3.89 -16.99 -2.26
N VAL A 40 3.54 -15.89 -2.92
CA VAL A 40 4.49 -15.05 -3.63
C VAL A 40 5.43 -14.38 -2.61
N GLY A 41 6.71 -14.31 -2.96
CA GLY A 41 7.72 -13.63 -2.17
C GLY A 41 8.78 -12.99 -3.05
N GLY A 42 9.69 -12.26 -2.40
CA GLY A 42 10.68 -11.42 -3.05
C GLY A 42 10.21 -9.98 -3.22
N TYR A 43 10.98 -9.20 -3.97
CA TYR A 43 10.71 -7.78 -4.18
C TYR A 43 9.67 -7.59 -5.29
N VAL A 44 8.40 -7.68 -4.91
CA VAL A 44 7.23 -7.52 -5.79
C VAL A 44 6.40 -6.31 -5.36
N LEU A 45 5.47 -5.85 -6.21
CA LEU A 45 4.69 -4.64 -5.93
C LEU A 45 3.70 -4.80 -4.76
N THR A 46 3.31 -6.04 -4.47
CA THR A 46 2.38 -6.46 -3.41
C THR A 46 3.06 -6.70 -2.06
N ASP A 47 4.40 -6.67 -2.01
CA ASP A 47 5.20 -6.60 -0.77
C ASP A 47 5.24 -5.12 -0.32
N LEU A 48 4.27 -4.75 0.51
CA LEU A 48 4.02 -3.36 0.92
C LEU A 48 4.79 -2.99 2.18
N ASN A 49 5.15 -3.98 2.99
CA ASN A 49 5.92 -3.79 4.22
C ASN A 49 7.45 -3.90 3.97
N GLY A 50 7.87 -4.49 2.85
CA GLY A 50 9.25 -4.64 2.42
C GLY A 50 10.02 -5.80 3.08
N ASP A 51 9.34 -6.81 3.58
CA ASP A 51 9.94 -7.99 4.26
C ASP A 51 10.17 -9.19 3.32
N PHE A 52 9.84 -9.03 2.03
CA PHE A 52 9.96 -10.02 0.97
C PHE A 52 8.97 -11.21 1.05
N VAL A 53 7.90 -11.10 1.82
CA VAL A 53 6.84 -12.10 1.89
C VAL A 53 5.50 -11.40 1.69
N VAL A 54 4.73 -11.80 0.68
CA VAL A 54 3.37 -11.25 0.52
C VAL A 54 2.42 -12.02 1.43
N ASP A 55 1.90 -11.35 2.45
CA ASP A 55 0.94 -11.95 3.38
C ASP A 55 -0.10 -10.95 3.94
N VAL A 56 -0.83 -11.37 4.97
CA VAL A 56 -1.89 -10.54 5.59
C VAL A 56 -1.36 -9.23 6.16
N SER A 57 -0.07 -9.14 6.51
CA SER A 57 0.54 -7.92 7.01
C SER A 57 0.69 -6.84 5.94
N ASP A 58 0.75 -7.22 4.65
CA ASP A 58 0.68 -6.29 3.52
C ASP A 58 -0.75 -5.79 3.31
N ALA A 59 -1.74 -6.68 3.41
CA ALA A 59 -3.16 -6.35 3.19
C ALA A 59 -3.66 -5.26 4.17
N VAL A 60 -3.08 -5.20 5.38
CA VAL A 60 -3.39 -4.14 6.36
C VAL A 60 -3.14 -2.73 5.79
N PHE A 61 -2.20 -2.55 4.87
CA PHE A 61 -1.93 -1.26 4.25
C PHE A 61 -3.00 -0.87 3.23
N THR A 62 -3.39 -1.79 2.34
CA THR A 62 -4.46 -1.54 1.37
C THR A 62 -5.78 -1.28 2.08
N ASP A 63 -6.15 -2.11 3.07
CA ASP A 63 -7.43 -2.01 3.76
C ASP A 63 -7.58 -0.69 4.52
N ASN A 64 -6.57 -0.32 5.31
CA ASN A 64 -6.62 0.92 6.09
C ASN A 64 -6.60 2.15 5.19
N ASN A 65 -5.79 2.17 4.14
CA ASN A 65 -5.70 3.32 3.25
C ASN A 65 -6.93 3.46 2.34
N ALA A 66 -7.53 2.35 1.90
CA ALA A 66 -8.82 2.35 1.21
C ALA A 66 -9.94 2.86 2.12
N SER A 67 -9.98 2.43 3.39
CA SER A 67 -10.97 2.92 4.36
C SER A 67 -10.86 4.43 4.63
N ASN A 68 -9.66 4.99 4.45
CA ASN A 68 -9.37 6.41 4.59
C ASN A 68 -9.48 7.20 3.28
N PHE A 69 -9.93 6.56 2.18
CA PHE A 69 -10.05 7.16 0.85
C PHE A 69 -8.74 7.80 0.36
N VAL A 70 -7.61 7.14 0.60
CA VAL A 70 -6.30 7.61 0.13
C VAL A 70 -6.26 7.56 -1.39
N ALA A 71 -6.00 8.71 -2.01
CA ALA A 71 -5.83 8.84 -3.45
C ALA A 71 -4.74 9.87 -3.77
N LYS A 72 -4.16 9.73 -4.96
CA LYS A 72 -3.17 10.63 -5.52
C LYS A 72 -3.85 11.92 -5.97
N ILE A 73 -3.32 13.05 -5.54
CA ILE A 73 -3.71 14.37 -6.05
C ILE A 73 -2.71 14.77 -7.13
N THR A 74 -3.13 14.76 -8.39
CA THR A 74 -2.36 15.25 -9.54
C THR A 74 -3.01 16.51 -10.13
N PRO A 75 -2.25 17.38 -10.82
CA PRO A 75 -2.80 18.50 -11.57
C PRO A 75 -3.88 18.09 -12.57
#